data_AF-A0A7C3V662-F1
#
_entry.id   AF-A0A7C3V662-F1
#
_cell.length_a   1.000
_cell.length_b   1.000
_cell.length_c   1.000
_cell.angle_alpha   90.00
_cell.angle_beta   90.00
_cell.angle_gamma   90.00
#
_symmetry.space_group_name_H-M   'P 1'
#
loop_
_entity.id
_entity.type
_entity.pdbx_description
1 polymer ?
#
loop_
_entity_poly.entity_id
_entity_poly.type
_entity_poly.pdbx_seq_one_letter_code
_entity_poly.pdbx_strand_id
1 'polypeptide(L)' 'GLKIYACSTTMDILGVKKEDLEDFVDGIVGAPTFLSKAKNSDIVLFI' A
#
# COMPACT_ATOMS: atom_id res chain seq x y z
N GLY A 1 14.70 -3.88 5.57
CA GLY A 1 13.80 -3.11 6.44
C GLY A 1 12.36 -3.32 5.99
N LEU A 2 11.39 -3.01 6.84
CA LEU A 2 9.97 -3.06 6.50
C LEU A 2 9.63 -2.03 5.41
N LYS A 3 8.75 -2.40 4.47
CA LYS A 3 8.23 -1.49 3.44
C LYS A 3 6.71 -1.33 3.61
N ILE A 4 6.25 -0.09 3.74
CA ILE A 4 4.86 0.25 4.03
C ILE A 4 4.29 1.01 2.84
N TYR A 5 3.15 0.55 2.31
CA TYR A 5 2.49 1.16 1.16
C TYR A 5 1.03 1.46 1.46
N ALA A 6 0.56 2.64 1.05
CA ALA A 6 -0.85 3.01 1.10
C ALA A 6 -1.56 2.60 -0.20
N CYS A 7 -2.81 2.12 -0.10
CA CYS A 7 -3.63 1.75 -1.25
C CYS A 7 -4.28 2.98 -1.87
N SER A 8 -3.97 3.28 -3.13
CA SER A 8 -4.50 4.46 -3.83
C SER A 8 -6.04 4.49 -3.88
N THR A 9 -6.67 3.36 -4.21
CA THR A 9 -8.14 3.28 -4.30
C THR A 9 -8.81 3.53 -2.96
N THR A 10 -8.24 3.02 -1.87
CA THR A 10 -8.77 3.25 -0.52
C THR A 10 -8.64 4.71 -0.13
N MET A 11 -7.49 5.33 -0.44
CA MET A 11 -7.30 6.76 -0.20
C MET A 11 -8.34 7.60 -0.95
N ASP A 12 -8.60 7.30 -2.22
CA ASP A 12 -9.62 7.99 -3.02
C ASP A 12 -11.02 7.85 -2.43
N ILE A 13 -11.41 6.64 -2.01
CA ILE A 13 -12.73 6.36 -1.39
C ILE A 13 -12.90 7.12 -0.07
N LEU A 14 -11.84 7.20 0.72
CA LEU A 14 -11.87 7.81 2.06
C LEU A 14 -11.52 9.31 2.04
N GLY A 15 -11.14 9.87 0.90
CA GLY A 15 -10.72 11.26 0.77
C GLY A 15 -9.39 11.57 1.48
N VAL A 16 -8.53 10.56 1.67
CA VAL A 16 -7.21 10.71 2.32
C VAL A 16 -6.20 11.25 1.30
N LYS A 17 -5.48 12.30 1.69
CA LYS A 17 -4.45 12.92 0.85
C LYS A 17 -3.06 12.45 1.25
N LYS A 18 -2.07 12.77 0.41
CA LYS A 18 -0.67 12.38 0.66
C LYS A 18 -0.12 13.05 1.92
N GLU A 19 -0.49 14.30 2.17
CA GLU A 19 -0.13 15.07 3.36
C GLU A 19 -0.72 14.52 4.67
N ASP A 20 -1.72 13.63 4.60
CA ASP A 20 -2.30 12.95 5.76
C ASP A 20 -1.53 11.66 6.10
N LEU A 21 -0.54 11.26 5.29
CA LEU A 21 0.27 10.06 5.51
C LEU A 21 1.49 10.35 6.37
N GLU A 22 1.81 9.42 7.26
CA GLU A 22 3.02 9.46 8.08
C GLU A 22 4.30 9.27 7.23
N ASP A 23 5.40 9.86 7.69
CA ASP A 23 6.70 9.85 7.00
C ASP A 23 7.27 8.43 6.75
N PHE A 24 6.81 7.42 7.49
CA PHE A 24 7.24 6.03 7.31
C PHE A 24 6.56 5.33 6.13
N VAL A 25 5.57 5.93 5.49
CA VAL A 25 4.90 5.36 4.31
C VAL A 25 5.81 5.54 3.10
N ASP A 26 6.34 4.43 2.59
CA ASP A 26 7.30 4.42 1.47
C ASP A 26 6.66 4.80 0.12
N GLY A 27 5.33 4.70 0.01
CA GLY A 27 4.64 5.13 -1.21
C GLY A 27 3.16 4.77 -1.27
N ILE A 28 2.51 5.31 -2.30
CA ILE A 28 1.11 5.05 -2.64
C ILE A 28 1.10 4.13 -3.87
N VAL A 29 0.41 3.00 -3.78
CA VAL A 29 0.38 1.97 -4.82
C VAL A 29 -1.04 1.47 -5.08
N GLY A 30 -1.26 0.95 -6.29
CA GLY A 30 -2.50 0.29 -6.66
C GLY A 30 -2.45 -1.23 -6.48
N ALA A 31 -3.60 -1.87 -6.65
CA ALA A 31 -3.75 -3.33 -6.60
C ALA A 31 -2.77 -4.09 -7.52
N PRO A 32 -2.45 -3.67 -8.77
CA PRO A 32 -1.50 -4.38 -9.62
C PRO A 32 -0.09 -4.48 -9.00
N THR A 33 0.36 -3.43 -8.33
CA THR A 33 1.68 -3.41 -7.65
C THR A 33 1.68 -4.35 -6.45
N PHE A 34 0.60 -4.38 -5.67
CA PHE A 34 0.44 -5.33 -4.58
C PHE A 34 0.50 -6.77 -5.10
N LEU A 35 -0.28 -7.11 -6.13
CA LEU A 35 -0.32 -8.46 -6.71
C LEU A 35 1.03 -8.90 -7.26
N SER A 36 1.76 -8.00 -7.93
CA SER A 36 3.12 -8.30 -8.43
C SER A 36 4.10 -8.63 -7.30
N LYS A 37 4.01 -7.93 -6.16
CA LYS A 37 4.83 -8.21 -4.97
C LYS A 37 4.38 -9.50 -4.27
N ALA A 38 3.08 -9.64 -4.01
CA ALA A 38 2.49 -10.78 -3.34
C ALA A 38 2.76 -12.11 -4.08
N LYS A 39 2.76 -12.08 -5.42
CA LYS A 39 3.12 -13.25 -6.25
C LYS A 39 4.52 -13.79 -5.95
N ASN A 40 5.45 -12.93 -5.53
CA ASN A 40 6.83 -13.30 -5.23
C ASN A 40 7.07 -13.50 -3.71
N SER A 41 6.02 -13.45 -2.88
CA SER A 41 6.10 -13.69 -1.44
C SER A 41 5.83 -15.16 -1.12
N ASP A 42 6.58 -15.72 -0.16
CA ASP A 42 6.31 -17.09 0.33
C ASP A 42 4.98 -17.20 1.06
N ILE A 43 4.58 -16.13 1.78
CA ILE A 43 3.34 -16.06 2.55
C ILE A 43 2.67 -14.71 2.29
N VAL A 44 1.36 -14.74 2.10
CA VAL A 44 0.50 -13.55 1.99
C VAL A 44 -0.62 -13.69 3.02
N LEU A 45 -0.76 -12.68 3.87
CA LEU A 45 -1.81 -12.59 4.88
C LEU A 45 -2.78 -11.47 4.50
N PHE A 46 -4.06 -11.69 4.77
CA PHE A 46 -5.09 -10.66 4.69
C PHE A 46 -5.65 -10.49 6.11
N ILE A 47 -5.45 -9.30 6.69
CA ILE A 47 -5.78 -8.95 8.08
C ILE A 47 -6.68 -7.72 8.05
#